data_AF-A0A166J107-F1
#
_entry.id   AF-A0A166J107-F1
#
_cell.length_a   1.000
_cell.length_b   1.000
_cell.length_c   1.000
_cell.angle_alpha   90.00
_cell.angle_beta   90.00
_cell.angle_gamma   90.00
#
_symmetry.space_group_name_H-M   'P 1'
#
loop_
_entity.id
_entity.type
_entity.pdbx_description
1 polymer ?
#
loop_
_entity_poly.entity_id
_entity_poly.type
_entity_poly.pdbx_seq_one_letter_code
_entity_poly.pdbx_strand_id
1 'polypeptide(L)' 'NSKIEKSLNRKHKPHYIGQFEVNRQTQGGSYVLKELDGTFIHKGVAAFRLYPYLDRDSPMPEKLSPKD' A
#
# COMPACT_ATOMS: atom_id res chain seq x y z
N ASN A 1 12.39 -30.10 -1.81
CA ASN A 1 12.00 -29.30 -3.00
C ASN A 1 10.65 -28.58 -2.90
N SER A 2 9.66 -29.05 -2.14
CA SER A 2 8.30 -28.47 -2.13
C SER A 2 8.18 -26.98 -1.67
N LYS A 3 9.06 -26.48 -0.78
CA LYS A 3 9.08 -25.04 -0.41
C LYS A 3 9.51 -24.12 -1.57
N ILE A 4 10.36 -24.61 -2.46
CA ILE A 4 10.89 -23.85 -3.60
C ILE A 4 9.83 -23.75 -4.70
N GLU A 5 9.16 -24.86 -5.02
CA GLU A 5 8.02 -24.86 -5.96
C GLU A 5 6.89 -23.93 -5.52
N LYS A 6 6.53 -23.91 -4.24
CA LYS A 6 5.46 -23.03 -3.70
C LYS A 6 5.79 -21.53 -3.77
N SER A 7 7.06 -21.17 -3.90
CA SER A 7 7.51 -19.78 -3.93
C SER A 7 8.00 -19.31 -5.30
N LEU A 8 7.91 -20.17 -6.33
CA LEU A 8 8.33 -19.83 -7.70
C LEU A 8 7.56 -18.63 -8.27
N ASN A 9 6.32 -18.40 -7.82
CA ASN A 9 5.50 -17.26 -8.23
C ASN A 9 5.72 -15.98 -7.41
N ARG A 10 6.65 -15.95 -6.45
CA ARG A 10 6.82 -14.81 -5.52
C ARG A 10 7.04 -13.49 -6.26
N LYS A 11 7.81 -13.50 -7.35
CA LYS A 11 8.07 -12.32 -8.18
C LYS A 11 6.85 -11.84 -8.97
N HIS A 12 5.91 -12.74 -9.24
CA HIS A 12 4.70 -12.43 -10.01
C HIS A 12 3.55 -11.94 -9.13
N LYS A 13 3.70 -11.94 -7.81
CA LYS A 13 2.66 -11.43 -6.92
C LYS A 13 2.65 -9.91 -6.91
N PRO A 14 1.46 -9.28 -6.86
CA PRO A 14 1.36 -7.83 -6.71
C PRO A 14 1.97 -7.40 -5.39
N HIS A 15 2.88 -6.42 -5.42
CA HIS A 15 3.47 -5.81 -4.23
C HIS A 15 2.55 -4.75 -3.61
N TYR A 16 1.67 -4.17 -4.43
CA TYR A 16 0.63 -3.23 -4.02
C TYR A 16 -0.73 -3.84 -4.30
N ILE A 17 -1.57 -3.92 -3.27
CA ILE A 17 -2.87 -4.61 -3.32
C ILE A 17 -4.01 -3.71 -3.80
N GLY A 18 -3.77 -2.41 -4.01
CA GLY A 18 -4.77 -1.47 -4.53
C GLY A 18 -4.71 -0.11 -3.85
N GLN A 19 -5.64 0.75 -4.24
CA GLN A 19 -5.92 2.02 -3.56
C GLN A 19 -6.88 1.76 -2.40
N PHE A 20 -6.61 2.40 -1.27
CA PHE A 20 -7.46 2.31 -0.09
C PHE A 20 -7.66 3.70 0.49
N GLU A 21 -8.77 3.87 1.17
CA GLU A 21 -9.02 5.05 1.97
C GLU A 21 -8.63 4.79 3.43
N VAL A 22 -7.95 5.76 4.03
CA VAL A 22 -7.64 5.75 5.45
C VAL A 22 -8.87 6.18 6.24
N ASN A 23 -9.41 5.30 7.10
CA ASN A 23 -10.49 5.66 8.01
C ASN A 23 -9.95 6.38 9.26
N ARG A 24 -8.96 5.80 9.93
CA ARG A 24 -8.31 6.39 11.11
C ARG A 24 -6.95 5.77 11.41
N GLN A 25 -6.15 6.46 12.20
CA GLN A 25 -4.97 5.92 12.87
C GLN A 25 -5.34 5.46 14.29
N THR A 26 -4.82 4.31 14.71
CA THR A 26 -4.95 3.82 16.08
C THR A 26 -3.89 4.47 16.98
N GLN A 27 -4.09 4.42 18.29
CA GLN A 27 -3.10 4.93 19.26
C GLN A 27 -1.73 4.23 19.13
N GLY A 28 -1.70 2.99 18.63
CA GLY A 28 -0.46 2.25 18.35
C GLY A 28 0.19 2.59 17.01
N GLY A 29 -0.31 3.58 16.28
CA GLY A 29 0.25 4.04 15.01
C GLY A 29 -0.09 3.19 13.79
N SER A 30 -0.91 2.14 13.94
CA SER A 30 -1.46 1.39 12.81
C SER A 30 -2.67 2.10 12.20
N TYR A 31 -2.97 1.81 10.95
CA TYR A 31 -4.07 2.42 10.21
C TYR A 31 -5.19 1.41 9.98
N VAL A 32 -6.42 1.88 10.10
CA VAL A 32 -7.63 1.17 9.66
C VAL A 32 -7.94 1.67 8.26
N LEU A 33 -7.95 0.75 7.30
CA LEU A 33 -8.23 1.04 5.90
C LEU A 33 -9.62 0.54 5.51
N LYS A 34 -10.18 1.14 4.47
CA LYS A 34 -11.34 0.65 3.75
C LYS A 34 -11.08 0.67 2.24
N GLU A 35 -11.70 -0.26 1.53
CA GLU A 35 -11.83 -0.25 0.08
C GLU A 35 -12.63 0.98 -0.37
N LEU A 36 -12.54 1.32 -1.65
CA LEU A 36 -13.24 2.48 -2.23
C LEU A 36 -14.78 2.35 -2.17
N ASP A 37 -15.30 1.14 -2.03
CA ASP A 37 -16.73 0.88 -1.83
C ASP A 37 -17.19 1.05 -0.37
N GLY A 38 -16.26 1.35 0.55
CA GLY A 38 -16.52 1.51 1.97
C GLY A 38 -16.27 0.25 2.82
N THR A 39 -15.93 -0.88 2.22
CA THR A 39 -15.67 -2.14 2.93
C THR A 39 -14.40 -2.06 3.75
N PHE A 40 -14.45 -2.38 5.04
CA PHE A 40 -13.29 -2.30 5.93
C PHE A 40 -12.31 -3.47 5.76
N ILE A 41 -11.01 -3.18 5.81
CA ILE A 41 -10.00 -4.22 6.00
C ILE A 41 -9.97 -4.63 7.47
N HIS A 42 -10.17 -5.91 7.75
CA HIS A 42 -10.22 -6.46 9.11
C HIS A 42 -8.91 -6.35 9.93
N LYS A 43 -7.79 -5.91 9.34
CA LYS A 43 -6.47 -5.87 9.98
C LYS A 43 -5.90 -4.46 9.97
N GLY A 44 -5.31 -4.06 11.10
CA GLY A 44 -4.53 -2.83 11.17
C GLY A 44 -3.28 -2.91 10.29
N VAL A 45 -3.03 -1.87 9.51
CA VAL A 45 -1.89 -1.77 8.61
C VAL A 45 -0.81 -0.90 9.23
N ALA A 46 0.42 -1.39 9.30
CA ALA A 46 1.53 -0.61 9.83
C ALA A 46 1.85 0.57 8.91
N ALA A 47 2.19 1.73 9.49
CA ALA A 47 2.46 2.97 8.75
C ALA A 47 3.50 2.79 7.62
N PHE A 48 4.57 2.05 7.86
CA PHE A 48 5.64 1.81 6.86
C PHE A 48 5.22 0.93 5.67
N ARG A 49 4.02 0.34 5.71
CA ARG A 49 3.44 -0.44 4.59
C ARG A 49 2.53 0.39 3.70
N LEU A 50 2.25 1.64 4.08
CA LEU A 50 1.40 2.54 3.31
C LEU A 50 2.26 3.46 2.44
N TYR A 51 1.86 3.59 1.19
CA TYR A 51 2.34 4.63 0.30
C TYR A 51 1.17 5.55 0.00
N PRO A 52 1.35 6.88 0.06
CA PRO A 52 0.32 7.81 -0.31
C PRO A 52 -0.03 7.61 -1.79
N TYR A 53 -1.32 7.63 -2.10
CA TYR A 53 -1.76 7.66 -3.48
C TYR A 53 -1.44 9.05 -4.06
N LEU A 54 -0.60 9.08 -5.08
CA LEU A 54 -0.26 10.30 -5.80
C LEU A 54 -1.08 10.34 -7.08
N ASP A 55 -1.94 11.33 -7.19
CA ASP A 55 -2.64 11.61 -8.44
C ASP A 55 -1.64 12.09 -9.50
N ARG A 56 -2.00 11.95 -10.79
CA ARG A 56 -1.16 12.34 -11.92
C ARG A 56 -0.86 13.84 -11.93
N ASP A 57 -1.79 14.64 -11.44
CA ASP A 57 -1.66 16.10 -11.34
C ASP A 57 -1.03 16.54 -10.01
N SER A 58 -0.65 15.60 -9.15
CA SER A 58 0.06 15.93 -7.90
C SER A 58 1.39 16.61 -8.24
N PRO A 59 1.81 17.66 -7.51
CA PRO A 59 3.11 18.30 -7.72
C PRO A 59 4.30 17.46 -7.20
N MET A 60 4.05 16.28 -6.63
CA MET A 60 5.06 15.40 -6.04
C MET A 60 6.02 14.71 -7.03
N PRO A 61 5.61 14.24 -8.23
CA PRO A 61 6.51 13.62 -9.20
C PRO A 61 7.65 14.56 -9.61
N GLU A 62 7.37 15.85 -9.78
CA GLU A 62 8.37 16.86 -10.10
C GLU A 62 9.36 17.11 -8.94
N LYS A 63 8.90 16.97 -7.69
CA LYS A 63 9.77 17.11 -6.50
C LYS A 63 10.70 15.91 -6.27
N LEU A 64 10.34 14.73 -6.77
CA LEU A 64 11.15 13.51 -6.71
C LEU A 64 12.00 13.28 -7.96
N SER A 65 11.78 14.04 -9.04
CA SER A 65 12.64 13.97 -10.22
C SER A 65 14.07 14.39 -9.84
N PRO A 66 15.09 13.67 -10.32
CA PRO A 66 16.46 14.16 -10.26
C PRO A 66 16.49 15.58 -10.84
N LYS A 67 17.02 16.54 -10.09
CA LYS A 67 17.36 17.84 -10.65
C LYS A 67 18.69 17.68 -11.37
N ASP A 68 18.69 17.94 -12.66
CA ASP A 68 19.91 18.10 -13.46
C ASP A 68 20.82 19.19 -12.88
#